data_AF-A0A179B347-F1
#
_entry.id   AF-A0A179B347-F1
#
_cell.length_a   1.000
_cell.length_b   1.000
_cell.length_c   1.000
_cell.angle_alpha   90.00
_cell.angle_beta   90.00
_cell.angle_gamma   90.00
#
_symmetry.space_group_name_H-M   'P 1'
#
loop_
_entity.id
_entity.type
_entity.pdbx_description
1 polymer ?
#
loop_
_entity_poly.entity_id
_entity_poly.type
_entity_poly.pdbx_seq_one_letter_code
_entity_poly.pdbx_strand_id
1 'polypeptide(L)'
;MNAPVLDYYAPIGSADGAETTVEGEGKTTTTLSSDVNFEVDSANLTPRAREVLDGLVSKWRKKKPKEISITGHTDSVADDDHNQKLSEDRAKAVRSYVAPKVSGVSIEVEGKGEKEPAASETNEDGSPNEAGKAANRRVVIVSK
;
A
#
# COMPACT_ATOMS: atom_id res chain seq x y z
N MET A 1 39.60 7.58 -1.84
CA MET A 1 38.64 6.47 -2.04
C MET A 1 37.25 7.05 -1.81
N ASN A 2 36.44 7.22 -2.85
CA ASN A 2 35.05 7.65 -2.68
C ASN A 2 34.28 6.51 -2.02
N ALA A 3 33.83 6.72 -0.78
CA ALA A 3 32.84 5.84 -0.19
C ALA A 3 31.57 5.89 -1.06
N PRO A 4 30.95 4.75 -1.40
CA PRO A 4 29.61 4.80 -1.98
C PRO A 4 28.70 5.46 -0.94
N VAL A 5 28.08 6.58 -1.32
CA VAL A 5 26.95 7.12 -0.58
C VAL A 5 25.86 6.05 -0.65
N LEU A 6 25.64 5.37 0.47
CA LEU A 6 24.47 4.53 0.64
C LEU A 6 23.30 5.51 0.67
N ASP A 7 22.57 5.66 -0.43
CA ASP A 7 21.39 6.52 -0.49
C ASP A 7 20.38 5.99 0.56
N TYR A 8 20.40 6.59 1.74
CA TYR A 8 19.49 6.27 2.81
C TYR A 8 18.15 6.93 2.48
N TYR A 9 17.30 6.22 1.73
CA TYR A 9 15.95 6.65 1.44
C TYR A 9 15.09 6.48 2.70
N ALA A 10 15.05 7.51 3.54
CA ALA A 10 14.14 7.54 4.69
C ALA A 10 12.68 7.52 4.19
N PRO A 11 11.82 6.63 4.69
CA PRO A 11 10.41 6.64 4.34
C PRO A 11 9.78 7.96 4.79
N ILE A 12 9.12 8.65 3.86
CA ILE A 12 8.32 9.83 4.18
C ILE A 12 6.91 9.32 4.52
N GLY A 13 6.53 9.42 5.79
CA GLY A 13 5.21 9.01 6.28
C GLY A 13 4.27 10.19 6.51
N SER A 14 2.97 9.96 6.35
CA SER A 14 1.95 10.84 6.88
C SER A 14 1.91 10.75 8.41
N ALA A 15 1.65 11.86 9.10
CA ALA A 15 1.68 11.93 10.56
C ALA A 15 0.62 11.04 11.24
N ASP A 16 -0.47 10.75 10.54
CA ASP A 16 -1.55 9.85 10.97
C ASP A 16 -1.32 8.38 10.58
N GLY A 17 -0.18 8.05 9.97
CA GLY A 17 0.12 6.68 9.53
C GLY A 17 -0.68 6.19 8.33
N ALA A 18 -1.41 7.08 7.63
CA ALA A 18 -2.22 6.71 6.48
C ALA A 18 -1.36 6.14 5.34
N GLU A 19 -0.19 6.72 5.09
CA GLU A 19 0.76 6.22 4.11
C GLU A 19 2.21 6.39 4.51
N THR A 20 3.07 5.56 3.92
CA THR A 20 4.52 5.76 3.86
C THR A 20 4.96 5.70 2.40
N THR A 21 5.95 6.50 2.02
CA THR A 21 6.51 6.51 0.67
C THR A 21 8.02 6.40 0.71
N VAL A 22 8.56 5.48 -0.09
CA VAL A 22 9.98 5.31 -0.34
C VAL A 22 10.23 5.49 -1.83
N GLU A 23 11.22 6.31 -2.18
CA GLU A 23 11.70 6.46 -3.55
C GLU A 23 13.01 5.68 -3.68
N GLY A 24 13.26 5.06 -4.83
CA GLY A 24 14.50 4.31 -5.03
C GLY A 24 14.54 3.62 -6.40
N GLU A 25 15.73 3.55 -7.00
CA GLU A 25 15.96 2.84 -8.27
C GLU A 25 15.00 3.25 -9.42
N GLY A 26 14.60 4.52 -9.49
CA GLY A 26 13.64 5.01 -10.50
C GLY A 26 12.18 4.61 -10.23
N LYS A 27 11.89 4.07 -9.04
CA LYS A 27 10.55 3.63 -8.60
C LYS A 27 10.12 4.47 -7.41
N THR A 28 8.81 4.56 -7.19
CA THR A 28 8.24 5.10 -5.95
C THR A 28 7.27 4.07 -5.40
N THR A 29 7.53 3.60 -4.19
CA THR A 29 6.69 2.65 -3.45
C THR A 29 5.95 3.41 -2.36
N THR A 30 4.63 3.43 -2.44
CA THR A 30 3.74 3.99 -1.42
C THR A 30 2.95 2.85 -0.78
N THR A 31 3.04 2.72 0.54
CA THR A 31 2.25 1.76 1.31
C THR A 31 1.14 2.49 2.03
N LEU A 32 -0.11 2.11 1.77
CA LEU A 32 -1.30 2.61 2.46
C LEU A 32 -1.67 1.66 3.60
N SER A 33 -1.86 2.19 4.80
CA SER A 33 -2.42 1.44 5.93
C SER A 33 -3.90 1.17 5.71
N SER A 34 -4.35 -0.08 5.79
CA SER A 34 -5.77 -0.37 5.54
C SER A 34 -6.69 0.18 6.63
N ASP A 35 -6.19 0.28 7.86
CA ASP A 35 -6.95 0.73 9.03
C ASP A 35 -7.38 2.19 8.95
N VAL A 36 -6.64 3.00 8.18
CA VAL A 36 -6.93 4.42 7.96
C VAL A 36 -7.65 4.65 6.64
N ASN A 37 -7.30 3.86 5.62
CA ASN A 37 -7.73 4.11 4.25
C ASN A 37 -9.02 3.38 3.85
N PHE A 38 -9.46 2.40 4.62
CA PHE A 38 -10.70 1.68 4.36
C PHE A 38 -11.61 1.63 5.59
N GLU A 39 -12.91 1.48 5.36
CA GLU A 39 -13.83 1.06 6.41
C GLU A 39 -13.50 -0.38 6.87
N VAL A 40 -13.86 -0.71 8.11
CA VAL A 40 -13.58 -2.02 8.73
C VAL A 40 -14.10 -3.15 7.85
N ASP A 41 -13.26 -4.15 7.60
CA ASP A 41 -13.54 -5.33 6.76
C ASP A 41 -14.17 -5.00 5.39
N SER A 42 -13.80 -3.85 4.82
CA SER A 42 -14.38 -3.35 3.58
C SER A 42 -13.31 -2.87 2.59
N ALA A 43 -13.73 -2.70 1.34
CA ALA A 43 -12.98 -2.02 0.28
C ALA A 43 -13.43 -0.58 0.05
N ASN A 44 -14.35 -0.06 0.89
CA ASN A 44 -14.80 1.32 0.83
C ASN A 44 -13.69 2.28 1.28
N LEU A 45 -13.25 3.16 0.38
CA LEU A 45 -12.26 4.18 0.67
C LEU A 45 -12.81 5.26 1.61
N THR A 46 -12.07 5.54 2.69
CA THR A 46 -12.39 6.65 3.60
C THR A 46 -12.17 8.01 2.93
N PRO A 47 -12.73 9.11 3.46
CA PRO A 47 -12.40 10.45 2.98
C PRO A 47 -10.89 10.73 3.05
N ARG A 48 -10.22 10.27 4.11
CA ARG A 48 -8.78 10.42 4.26
C ARG A 48 -8.01 9.71 3.16
N ALA A 49 -8.42 8.50 2.78
CA ALA A 49 -7.82 7.77 1.67
C ALA A 49 -7.87 8.55 0.36
N ARG A 50 -8.98 9.24 0.10
CA ARG A 50 -9.14 10.05 -1.10
C ARG A 50 -8.13 11.19 -1.15
N GLU A 51 -7.90 11.88 -0.04
CA GLU A 51 -6.88 12.94 0.07
C GLU A 51 -5.47 12.42 -0.22
N VAL A 52 -5.12 11.28 0.38
CA VAL A 52 -3.83 10.61 0.18
C VAL A 52 -3.63 10.24 -1.29
N LEU A 53 -4.64 9.61 -1.90
CA LEU A 53 -4.60 9.19 -3.29
C LEU A 53 -4.56 10.39 -4.25
N ASP A 54 -5.23 11.49 -3.95
CA ASP A 54 -5.16 12.72 -4.76
C ASP A 54 -3.77 13.39 -4.66
N GLY A 55 -3.13 13.31 -3.50
CA GLY A 55 -1.72 13.69 -3.31
C GLY A 55 -0.79 12.84 -4.18
N LEU A 56 -1.00 11.52 -4.22
CA LEU A 56 -0.23 10.60 -5.06
C LEU A 56 -0.43 10.87 -6.56
N VAL A 57 -1.67 11.07 -7.01
CA VAL A 57 -2.00 11.48 -8.38
C VAL A 57 -1.30 12.78 -8.77
N SER A 58 -1.26 13.76 -7.85
CA SER A 58 -0.57 15.04 -8.09
C SER A 58 0.94 14.86 -8.31
N LYS A 59 1.57 13.89 -7.63
CA LYS A 59 2.98 13.51 -7.87
C LYS A 59 3.14 12.83 -9.23
N TRP A 60 2.24 11.91 -9.60
CA TRP A 60 2.27 11.20 -10.88
C TRP A 60 2.10 12.12 -12.09
N ARG A 61 1.33 13.21 -11.98
CA ARG A 61 1.25 14.22 -13.05
C ARG A 61 2.58 14.89 -13.37
N LYS A 62 3.48 14.97 -12.38
CA LYS A 62 4.83 15.55 -12.53
C LYS A 62 5.84 14.50 -13.00
N LYS A 63 5.86 13.34 -12.33
CA LYS A 63 6.83 12.25 -12.60
C LYS A 63 6.50 11.44 -13.86
N LYS A 64 5.21 11.38 -14.24
CA LYS A 64 4.69 10.66 -15.41
C LYS A 64 5.15 9.19 -15.47
N PRO A 65 4.84 8.37 -14.45
CA PRO A 65 5.13 6.94 -14.50
C PRO A 65 4.42 6.30 -15.69
N LYS A 66 5.05 5.28 -16.27
CA LYS A 66 4.48 4.47 -17.34
C LYS A 66 3.65 3.31 -16.79
N GLU A 67 4.03 2.82 -15.61
CA GLU A 67 3.42 1.65 -14.98
C GLU A 67 3.13 1.93 -13.50
N ILE A 68 1.97 1.46 -13.05
CA ILE A 68 1.56 1.45 -11.64
C ILE A 68 1.08 0.04 -11.31
N SER A 69 1.66 -0.59 -10.29
CA SER A 69 1.16 -1.84 -9.71
C SER A 69 0.53 -1.56 -8.35
N ILE A 70 -0.65 -2.13 -8.09
CA ILE A 70 -1.38 -1.99 -6.83
C ILE A 70 -1.64 -3.39 -6.27
N THR A 71 -1.08 -3.68 -5.09
CA THR A 71 -1.18 -4.98 -4.45
C THR A 71 -1.83 -4.84 -3.07
N GLY A 72 -2.95 -5.54 -2.86
CA GLY A 72 -3.61 -5.60 -1.55
C GLY A 72 -3.14 -6.78 -0.70
N HIS A 73 -3.10 -6.59 0.60
CA HIS A 73 -2.76 -7.61 1.59
C HIS A 73 -3.69 -7.53 2.82
N THR A 74 -3.81 -8.63 3.55
CA THR A 74 -4.54 -8.75 4.82
C THR A 74 -3.63 -9.26 5.93
N ASP A 75 -4.14 -9.26 7.16
CA ASP A 75 -3.61 -10.10 8.22
C ASP A 75 -4.17 -11.53 8.11
N SER A 76 -3.74 -12.44 8.99
CA SER A 76 -4.16 -13.85 8.98
C SER A 76 -5.35 -14.14 9.91
N VAL A 77 -6.25 -13.17 10.16
CA VAL A 77 -7.38 -13.35 11.09
C VAL A 77 -8.55 -14.12 10.47
N ALA A 78 -8.90 -13.82 9.22
CA ALA A 78 -9.98 -14.49 8.49
C ALA A 78 -9.46 -15.68 7.68
N ASP A 79 -10.35 -16.42 7.01
CA ASP A 79 -9.97 -17.51 6.12
C ASP A 79 -9.32 -17.01 4.82
N ASP A 80 -8.50 -17.87 4.20
CA ASP A 80 -7.74 -17.59 2.98
C ASP A 80 -8.61 -17.02 1.84
N ASP A 81 -9.82 -17.55 1.63
CA ASP A 81 -10.69 -17.13 0.52
C ASP A 81 -11.27 -15.73 0.78
N HIS A 82 -11.71 -15.46 2.00
CA HIS A 82 -12.14 -14.12 2.43
C HIS A 82 -11.00 -13.11 2.29
N ASN A 83 -9.82 -13.44 2.80
CA ASN A 83 -8.66 -12.57 2.78
C ASN A 83 -8.16 -12.29 1.36
N GLN A 84 -8.13 -13.32 0.52
CA GLN A 84 -7.82 -13.19 -0.90
C GLN A 84 -8.80 -12.20 -1.56
N LYS A 85 -10.11 -12.40 -1.38
CA LYS A 85 -11.13 -11.53 -1.94
C LYS A 85 -11.02 -10.08 -1.45
N LEU A 86 -10.90 -9.88 -0.15
CA LEU A 86 -10.82 -8.55 0.45
C LEU A 86 -9.60 -7.78 -0.04
N SER A 87 -8.45 -8.46 -0.11
CA SER A 87 -7.21 -7.87 -0.60
C SER A 87 -7.32 -7.40 -2.06
N GLU A 88 -7.92 -8.21 -2.93
CA GLU A 88 -8.17 -7.85 -4.33
C GLU A 88 -9.16 -6.69 -4.45
N ASP A 89 -10.25 -6.72 -3.69
CA ASP A 89 -11.30 -5.71 -3.76
C ASP A 89 -10.78 -4.35 -3.29
N ARG A 90 -9.92 -4.30 -2.26
CA ARG A 90 -9.21 -3.08 -1.83
C ARG A 90 -8.29 -2.53 -2.91
N ALA A 91 -7.50 -3.39 -3.56
CA ALA A 91 -6.61 -2.97 -4.63
C ALA A 91 -7.39 -2.45 -5.86
N LYS A 92 -8.52 -3.10 -6.21
CA LYS A 92 -9.45 -2.65 -7.26
C LYS A 92 -10.10 -1.31 -6.91
N ALA A 93 -10.44 -1.06 -5.64
CA ALA A 93 -11.00 0.22 -5.19
C ALA A 93 -10.01 1.37 -5.38
N VAL A 94 -8.73 1.16 -5.00
CA VAL A 94 -7.67 2.14 -5.24
C VAL A 94 -7.50 2.42 -6.74
N ARG A 95 -7.40 1.38 -7.57
CA ARG A 95 -7.33 1.54 -9.05
C ARG A 95 -8.50 2.36 -9.57
N SER A 96 -9.72 2.00 -9.17
CA SER A 96 -10.94 2.65 -9.65
C SER A 96 -10.97 4.13 -9.27
N TYR A 97 -10.41 4.50 -8.12
CA TYR A 97 -10.30 5.90 -7.70
C TYR A 97 -9.26 6.67 -8.53
N VAL A 98 -8.08 6.10 -8.78
CA VAL A 98 -6.98 6.84 -9.41
C VAL A 98 -7.00 6.81 -10.93
N ALA A 99 -7.44 5.71 -11.55
CA ALA A 99 -7.38 5.50 -13.00
C ALA A 99 -8.03 6.63 -13.82
N PRO A 100 -9.20 7.20 -13.44
CA PRO A 100 -9.78 8.31 -14.19
C PRO A 100 -8.97 9.62 -14.12
N LYS A 101 -8.03 9.74 -13.17
CA LYS A 101 -7.25 10.96 -12.90
C LYS A 101 -5.86 10.95 -13.52
N VAL A 102 -5.45 9.82 -14.12
CA VAL A 102 -4.17 9.60 -14.77
C VAL A 102 -4.39 9.02 -16.17
N SER A 103 -3.71 9.57 -17.17
CA SER A 103 -3.86 9.17 -18.57
C SER A 103 -2.56 8.58 -19.11
N GLY A 104 -2.66 7.52 -19.92
CA GLY A 104 -1.50 6.93 -20.60
C GLY A 104 -0.56 6.13 -19.69
N VAL A 105 -1.05 5.67 -18.53
CA VAL A 105 -0.33 4.81 -17.59
C VAL A 105 -0.99 3.44 -17.56
N SER A 106 -0.19 2.37 -17.56
CA SER A 106 -0.69 1.00 -17.33
C SER A 106 -0.90 0.80 -15.83
N ILE A 107 -2.07 0.31 -15.43
CA ILE A 107 -2.38 0.04 -14.01
C ILE A 107 -2.76 -1.42 -13.83
N GLU A 108 -1.92 -2.14 -13.10
CA GLU A 108 -2.12 -3.55 -12.72
C GLU A 108 -2.56 -3.67 -11.27
N VAL A 109 -3.38 -4.68 -10.99
CA VAL A 109 -3.97 -4.93 -9.68
C VAL A 109 -3.84 -6.40 -9.32
N GLU A 110 -3.43 -6.66 -8.08
CA GLU A 110 -3.39 -8.00 -7.50
C GLU A 110 -3.83 -7.95 -6.02
N GLY A 111 -4.41 -9.05 -5.53
CA GLY A 111 -4.56 -9.30 -4.10
C GLY A 111 -3.74 -10.52 -3.70
N LYS A 112 -3.10 -10.45 -2.53
CA LYS A 112 -2.25 -11.53 -2.01
C LYS A 112 -2.84 -12.20 -0.76
N GLY A 113 -3.96 -11.71 -0.25
CA GLY A 113 -4.45 -12.07 1.09
C GLY A 113 -3.34 -11.91 2.13
N GLU A 114 -3.17 -12.93 2.97
CA GLU A 114 -2.13 -13.00 4.01
C GLU A 114 -0.81 -13.64 3.54
N LYS A 115 -0.69 -14.06 2.27
CA LYS A 115 0.40 -14.92 1.79
C LYS A 115 1.78 -14.25 1.75
N GLU A 116 1.82 -12.93 1.81
CA GLU A 116 3.04 -12.13 1.82
C GLU A 116 3.02 -11.16 3.02
N PRO A 117 3.29 -11.64 4.25
CA PRO A 117 3.29 -10.79 5.43
C PRO A 117 4.46 -9.82 5.42
N ALA A 118 4.21 -8.56 5.81
CA ALA A 118 5.24 -7.55 6.05
C ALA A 118 5.88 -7.67 7.44
N ALA A 119 5.16 -8.23 8.41
CA ALA A 119 5.63 -8.42 9.78
C ALA A 119 5.01 -9.67 10.41
N SER A 120 5.66 -10.19 11.45
CA SER A 120 5.15 -11.31 12.24
C SER A 120 3.92 -10.88 13.04
N GLU A 121 2.83 -11.66 12.95
CA GLU A 121 1.60 -11.48 13.76
C GLU A 121 1.67 -12.17 15.13
N THR A 122 2.83 -12.72 15.48
CA THR A 122 3.08 -13.39 16.75
C THR A 122 4.35 -12.81 17.38
N ASN A 123 4.29 -12.48 18.66
CA ASN A 123 5.44 -12.07 19.47
C ASN A 123 6.33 -13.28 19.78
N GLU A 124 7.54 -13.03 20.28
CA GLU A 124 8.49 -14.11 20.65
C GLU A 124 7.94 -15.07 21.71
N ASP A 125 7.05 -14.60 22.59
CA ASP A 125 6.40 -15.39 23.64
C ASP A 125 5.17 -16.19 23.15
N GLY A 126 4.83 -16.11 21.86
CA GLY A 126 3.68 -16.76 21.26
C GLY A 126 2.37 -15.99 21.36
N SER A 127 2.34 -14.82 22.00
CA SER A 127 1.14 -13.98 22.06
C SER A 127 0.84 -13.25 20.73
N PRO A 128 -0.42 -12.87 20.45
CA PRO A 128 -0.75 -12.08 19.26
C PRO A 128 -0.01 -10.73 19.21
N ASN A 129 0.50 -10.38 18.03
CA ASN A 129 1.15 -9.10 17.75
C ASN A 129 0.26 -8.21 16.87
N GLU A 130 -0.47 -7.29 17.50
CA GLU A 130 -1.34 -6.35 16.80
C GLU A 130 -0.59 -5.39 15.86
N ALA A 131 0.65 -5.01 16.20
CA ALA A 131 1.46 -4.17 15.31
C ALA A 131 1.82 -4.92 14.02
N GLY A 132 2.08 -6.22 14.12
CA GLY A 132 2.31 -7.10 12.97
C GLY A 132 1.07 -7.21 12.08
N LYS A 133 -0.10 -7.45 12.68
CA LYS A 133 -1.38 -7.49 11.97
C LYS A 133 -1.67 -6.18 11.24
N ALA A 134 -1.53 -5.05 11.93
CA ALA A 134 -1.72 -3.72 11.34
C ALA A 134 -0.75 -3.44 10.18
N ALA A 135 0.51 -3.86 10.30
CA ALA A 135 1.48 -3.76 9.21
C ALA A 135 1.09 -4.65 8.01
N ASN A 136 0.49 -5.82 8.24
CA ASN A 136 0.08 -6.74 7.19
C ASN A 136 -1.15 -6.25 6.42
N ARG A 137 -2.11 -5.61 7.12
CA ARG A 137 -3.29 -4.97 6.51
C ARG A 137 -2.90 -3.70 5.73
N ARG A 138 -2.46 -3.87 4.47
CA ARG A 138 -1.94 -2.76 3.65
C ARG A 138 -2.30 -2.88 2.17
N VAL A 139 -2.20 -1.76 1.46
CA VAL A 139 -2.14 -1.73 -0.01
C VAL A 139 -0.81 -1.11 -0.43
N VAL A 140 -0.03 -1.82 -1.23
CA VAL A 140 1.25 -1.35 -1.77
C VAL A 140 1.04 -0.86 -3.19
N ILE A 141 1.50 0.36 -3.47
CA ILE A 141 1.43 1.00 -4.78
C ILE A 141 2.85 1.28 -5.25
N VAL A 142 3.27 0.69 -6.37
CA VAL A 142 4.58 0.94 -6.96
C VAL A 142 4.38 1.63 -8.29
N SER A 143 4.96 2.82 -8.46
CA SER A 143 4.98 3.54 -9.74
C SER A 143 6.39 3.62 -10.32
N LYS A 144 6.53 3.39 -11.62
CA LYS A 144 7.79 3.35 -12.37
C LYS A 144 7.70 4.16 -13.66
#